data_AF-A0A495WJA3-F1
#
_entry.id   AF-A0A495WJA3-F1
#
_cell.length_a   1.000
_cell.length_b   1.000
_cell.length_c   1.000
_cell.angle_alpha   90.00
_cell.angle_beta   90.00
_cell.angle_gamma   90.00
#
_symmetry.space_group_name_H-M   'P 1'
#
loop_
_entity.id
_entity.type
_entity.pdbx_description
1 polymer ?
#
loop_
_entity_poly.entity_id
_entity_poly.type
_entity_poly.pdbx_seq_one_letter_code
_entity_poly.pdbx_strand_id
1 'polypeptide(L)' 'MIEELVDIIAMVIALILILWLYIFLPIKMARKRGRSAFGWVVLFGIISPLWGIIVLHVLGDSKQKIRKDIIEELHRN' A
#
# COMPACT_ATOMS: atom_id res chain seq x y z
N MET A 1 -36.81 8.09 -0.89
CA MET A 1 -36.65 6.76 -0.23
C MET A 1 -35.67 5.83 -0.94
N ILE A 2 -35.97 5.29 -2.14
CA ILE A 2 -35.03 4.35 -2.80
C ILE A 2 -33.78 5.06 -3.33
N GLU A 3 -33.91 6.23 -3.93
CA GLU A 3 -32.77 7.02 -4.42
C GLU A 3 -31.81 7.41 -3.28
N GLU A 4 -32.35 7.91 -2.16
CA GLU A 4 -31.57 8.23 -0.95
C GLU A 4 -30.83 7.00 -0.40
N LEU A 5 -31.45 5.82 -0.45
CA LEU A 5 -30.80 4.57 -0.03
C LEU A 5 -29.64 4.19 -0.96
N VAL A 6 -29.81 4.37 -2.27
CA VAL A 6 -28.76 4.14 -3.27
C VAL A 6 -27.58 5.08 -3.04
N ASP A 7 -27.84 6.37 -2.79
CA ASP A 7 -26.81 7.37 -2.52
C ASP A 7 -26.01 7.04 -1.25
N ILE A 8 -26.69 6.63 -0.17
CA ILE A 8 -26.03 6.21 1.08
C ILE A 8 -25.14 4.99 0.83
N ILE A 9 -25.63 3.99 0.10
CA ILE A 9 -24.85 2.79 -0.23
C ILE A 9 -23.63 3.17 -1.07
N ALA A 10 -23.81 4.00 -2.10
CA ALA A 10 -22.72 4.48 -2.93
C ALA A 10 -21.66 5.23 -2.12
N MET A 11 -22.07 6.09 -1.19
CA MET A 11 -21.18 6.82 -0.29
C MET A 11 -20.38 5.88 0.62
N VAL A 12 -21.03 4.86 1.20
CA VAL A 12 -20.36 3.86 2.06
C VAL A 12 -19.35 3.05 1.26
N ILE A 13 -19.71 2.61 0.05
CA ILE A 13 -18.80 1.88 -0.84
C ILE A 13 -17.60 2.76 -1.20
N ALA A 14 -17.83 4.02 -1.57
CA ALA A 14 -16.77 4.97 -1.89
C ALA A 14 -15.83 5.18 -0.69
N LEU A 15 -16.36 5.32 0.51
CA LEU A 15 -15.57 5.46 1.74
C LEU A 15 -14.69 4.21 1.99
N ILE A 16 -15.26 3.01 1.85
CA ILE A 16 -14.51 1.75 1.99
C ILE A 16 -13.37 1.68 0.96
N LEU A 17 -13.64 2.04 -0.29
CA LEU A 17 -12.64 2.07 -1.35
C LEU A 17 -11.51 3.07 -1.06
N ILE A 18 -11.85 4.26 -0.58
CA ILE A 18 -10.85 5.28 -0.20
C ILE A 18 -9.98 4.76 0.94
N LEU A 19 -10.57 4.25 2.02
CA LEU A 19 -9.82 3.70 3.15
C LEU A 19 -8.91 2.54 2.72
N TRP A 20 -9.42 1.65 1.85
CA TRP A 20 -8.64 0.55 1.31
C TRP A 20 -7.43 1.05 0.48
N LEU A 21 -7.64 2.05 -0.38
CA LEU A 21 -6.61 2.60 -1.25
C LEU A 21 -5.52 3.36 -0.48
N TYR A 22 -5.89 4.11 0.56
CA TYR A 22 -4.96 4.92 1.35
C TYR A 22 -4.26 4.15 2.46
N ILE A 23 -4.79 3.02 2.91
CA ILE A 23 -4.24 2.27 4.04
C ILE A 23 -3.72 0.90 3.58
N PHE A 24 -4.61 0.03 3.11
CA PHE A 24 -4.25 -1.37 2.84
C PHE A 24 -3.27 -1.51 1.67
N LEU A 25 -3.46 -0.72 0.62
CA LEU A 25 -2.60 -0.74 -0.55
C LEU A 25 -1.14 -0.34 -0.20
N PRO A 26 -0.86 0.85 0.39
CA PRO A 26 0.50 1.22 0.78
C PRO A 26 1.12 0.25 1.78
N ILE A 27 0.34 -0.27 2.73
CA ILE A 27 0.83 -1.26 3.69
C ILE A 27 1.35 -2.52 3.00
N LYS A 28 0.58 -3.08 2.07
CA LYS A 28 0.96 -4.30 1.35
C LYS A 28 2.19 -4.06 0.47
N MET A 29 2.22 -2.94 -0.25
CA MET A 29 3.34 -2.61 -1.13
C MET A 29 4.63 -2.32 -0.36
N ALA A 30 4.55 -1.55 0.72
CA ALA A 30 5.70 -1.25 1.58
C ALA A 30 6.30 -2.53 2.17
N ARG A 31 5.46 -3.42 2.72
CA ARG A 31 5.93 -4.69 3.29
C ARG A 31 6.57 -5.59 2.24
N LYS A 32 5.99 -5.71 1.05
CA LYS A 32 6.55 -6.51 -0.06
C LYS A 32 7.95 -6.04 -0.48
N ARG A 33 8.29 -4.76 -0.25
CA ARG A 33 9.60 -4.19 -0.57
C ARG A 33 10.53 -4.08 0.65
N GLY A 34 10.14 -4.64 1.81
CA GLY A 34 10.93 -4.59 3.03
C GLY A 34 11.09 -3.16 3.59
N ARG A 35 10.07 -2.31 3.42
CA ARG A 35 10.03 -0.92 3.94
C ARG A 35 8.96 -0.80 5.04
N SER A 36 9.06 0.26 5.86
CA SER A 36 8.14 0.52 6.97
C SER A 36 6.71 0.81 6.49
N ALA A 37 5.75 -0.03 6.86
CA ALA A 37 4.35 0.14 6.48
C ALA A 37 3.76 1.49 6.95
N PHE A 38 4.05 1.88 8.19
CA PHE A 38 3.54 3.13 8.77
C PHE A 38 4.02 4.37 8.01
N GLY A 39 5.34 4.48 7.76
CA GLY A 39 5.89 5.62 7.02
C GLY A 39 5.32 5.76 5.60
N TRP A 40 5.01 4.64 4.95
CA TRP A 40 4.40 4.66 3.61
C TRP A 40 2.92 5.04 3.64
N VAL A 41 2.15 4.67 4.66
CA VAL A 41 0.76 5.14 4.83
C VAL A 41 0.73 6.65 5.02
N VAL A 42 1.61 7.19 5.86
CA VAL A 42 1.72 8.65 6.07
C VAL A 42 2.10 9.35 4.77
N LEU A 43 3.07 8.81 4.02
CA LEU A 43 3.48 9.38 2.74
C LEU A 43 2.33 9.39 1.71
N PHE A 44 1.56 8.30 1.63
CA PHE A 44 0.38 8.21 0.75
C PHE A 44 -0.70 9.20 1.13
N GLY A 45 -0.88 9.47 2.43
CA GLY A 45 -1.79 10.50 2.92
C GLY A 45 -1.39 11.92 2.50
N ILE A 46 -0.09 12.21 2.36
CA ILE A 46 0.43 13.54 2.01
C ILE A 46 0.49 13.74 0.48
N ILE A 47 1.00 12.77 -0.26
CA ILE A 47 1.39 12.94 -1.68
C ILE A 47 0.34 12.34 -2.65
N SER A 48 -0.75 11.77 -2.13
CA SER A 48 -1.71 10.92 -2.84
C SER A 48 -1.17 9.51 -3.15
N PRO A 49 -2.05 8.49 -3.14
CA PRO A 49 -1.68 7.10 -3.36
C PRO A 49 -1.02 6.84 -4.71
N LEU A 50 -1.40 7.58 -5.75
CA LEU A 50 -0.82 7.42 -7.09
C LEU A 50 0.67 7.77 -7.10
N TRP A 51 1.03 8.92 -6.52
CA TRP A 51 2.42 9.32 -6.38
C TRP A 51 3.19 8.38 -5.46
N GLY A 52 2.57 7.95 -4.36
CA GLY A 52 3.16 6.98 -3.46
C GLY A 52 3.56 5.68 -4.15
N ILE A 53 2.75 5.18 -5.08
CA ILE A 53 3.07 4.00 -5.91
C ILE A 53 4.30 4.27 -6.78
N ILE A 54 4.35 5.44 -7.45
CA ILE A 54 5.47 5.82 -8.32
C ILE A 54 6.77 5.89 -7.52
N VAL A 55 6.77 6.54 -6.35
CA VAL A 55 7.94 6.65 -5.47
C VAL A 55 8.39 5.26 -4.99
N LEU A 56 7.46 4.37 -4.58
CA LEU A 56 7.78 2.98 -4.23
C LEU A 56 8.40 2.22 -5.40
N HIS A 57 7.93 2.46 -6.61
CA HIS A 57 8.43 1.79 -7.81
C HIS A 57 9.84 2.24 -8.15
N VAL A 58 10.11 3.54 -8.09
CA VAL A 58 11.43 4.12 -8.35
C VAL A 58 12.45 3.74 -7.27
N LEU A 59 12.04 3.67 -5.99
CA LEU A 59 12.94 3.30 -4.89
C LEU A 59 13.32 1.81 -4.85
N GLY A 60 12.56 0.95 -5.54
CA GLY A 60 12.81 -0.48 -5.58
C GLY A 60 12.78 -1.18 -4.21
N ASP A 61 13.37 -2.37 -4.16
CA ASP A 61 13.40 -3.19 -2.95
C ASP A 61 14.45 -2.71 -1.94
N SER A 62 14.17 -2.88 -0.64
CA SER A 62 15.13 -2.49 0.38
C SER A 62 16.34 -3.43 0.40
N LYS A 63 17.51 -2.89 0.74
CA LYS A 63 18.74 -3.69 0.91
C LYS A 63 18.55 -4.84 1.91
N GLN A 64 17.71 -4.66 2.93
CA GLN A 64 17.40 -5.70 3.90
C GLN A 64 16.63 -6.87 3.27
N LYS A 65 15.68 -6.58 2.37
CA LYS A 65 14.94 -7.60 1.65
C LYS A 65 15.88 -8.38 0.74
N ILE A 66 16.67 -7.69 -0.08
CA ILE A 66 17.67 -8.32 -0.96
C ILE A 66 18.61 -9.24 -0.18
N ARG A 67 19.11 -8.78 0.99
CA ARG A 67 19.96 -9.61 1.85
C ARG A 67 19.24 -10.86 2.36
N LYS A 68 17.96 -10.76 2.76
CA LYS A 68 17.19 -11.91 3.23
C LYS A 68 16.98 -12.93 2.11
N ASP A 69 16.60 -12.46 0.92
CA ASP A 69 16.38 -13.31 -0.24
C ASP A 69 17.67 -14.10 -0.60
N ILE A 70 18.85 -13.45 -0.56
CA ILE A 70 20.14 -14.11 -0.78
C ILE A 70 20.46 -15.16 0.31
N ILE A 71 20.20 -14.86 1.59
CA ILE A 71 20.47 -15.80 2.69
C ILE A 71 19.55 -17.02 2.61
N GLU A 72 18.28 -16.82 2.25
CA GLU A 72 17.32 -17.91 2.04
C GLU A 72 17.71 -18.79 0.86
N GLU A 73 18.21 -18.19 -0.22
CA GLU A 73 18.71 -18.92 -1.38
C GLU A 73 19.99 -19.72 -1.05
N LEU A 74 20.89 -19.15 -0.23
CA LEU A 74 22.08 -19.84 0.25
C LEU A 74 21.76 -20.99 1.22
N HIS A 75 20.67 -20.93 1.98
CA HIS A 75 20.21 -22.02 2.83
C HIS A 75 19.49 -23.15 2.05
N ARG A 76 19.04 -22.87 0.83
CA ARG A 76 18.30 -23.82 0.00
C ARG A 76 19.22 -24.69 -0.86
N ASN A 77 20.40 -24.19 -1.22
CA ASN A 77 21.45 -24.92 -1.92
C ASN A 77 22.37 -25.68 -0.95
#